data_AF-A0A918NSP8-F1
#
_entry.id   AF-A0A918NSP8-F1
#
_cell.length_a   1.000
_cell.length_b   1.000
_cell.length_c   1.000
_cell.angle_alpha   90.00
_cell.angle_beta   90.00
_cell.angle_gamma   90.00
#
_symmetry.space_group_name_H-M   'P 1'
#
loop_
_entity.id
_entity.type
_entity.pdbx_description
1 polymer ?
#
loop_
_entity_poly.entity_id
_entity_poly.type
_entity_poly.pdbx_seq_one_letter_code
_entity_poly.pdbx_strand_id
1 'polypeptide(L)'
;MALGTPGVDGLDDAVGVLREWQYEGAPAQLHPGDLGWYWRAGAEATAEAVRTWRRDGRTVAVGLLDGPGLLRLTTAPDARRDEELARRLVADVTDPRRGVLPGGPADIEAPRDALIHDLLTDAGWTGGEPWTPLHRDLTAPVREPGARIEAVGPGKAHVYAAVQRAAFDASTFTEERWHAMAAGPPFGDARCLVAYDDRGDAAAAVTVWSAGPGRPGLLEPMGVHREHRRRGFGEAISLAAAAALRELGASSAVVCTPSSNIAAVATYESAGFKRRPEVRDLHRNA
;
A
#
# COMPACT_ATOMS: atom_id res chain seq x y z
N MET A 1 -1.65 12.18 -24.73
CA MET A 1 -1.77 11.24 -23.59
C MET A 1 -3.17 10.65 -23.52
N ALA A 2 -3.29 9.36 -23.22
CA ALA A 2 -4.55 8.62 -23.13
C ALA A 2 -4.76 8.05 -21.71
N LEU A 3 -5.95 8.25 -21.15
CA LEU A 3 -6.45 7.56 -19.95
C LEU A 3 -7.07 6.23 -20.38
N GLY A 4 -6.82 5.16 -19.63
CA GLY A 4 -7.48 3.87 -19.84
C GLY A 4 -7.60 3.05 -18.56
N THR A 5 -8.47 2.05 -18.61
CA THR A 5 -8.61 0.98 -17.63
C THR A 5 -7.97 -0.27 -18.21
N PRO A 6 -6.97 -0.90 -17.56
CA PRO A 6 -6.38 -2.12 -18.09
C PRO A 6 -7.40 -3.27 -18.03
N GLY A 7 -7.29 -4.24 -18.93
CA GLY A 7 -7.90 -5.56 -18.72
C GLY A 7 -7.10 -6.36 -17.69
N VAL A 8 -7.57 -7.55 -17.33
CA VAL A 8 -6.85 -8.45 -16.39
C VAL A 8 -5.42 -8.73 -16.86
N ASP A 9 -5.22 -9.00 -18.14
CA ASP A 9 -3.90 -9.25 -18.74
C ASP A 9 -2.97 -8.00 -18.68
N GLY A 10 -3.55 -6.80 -18.53
CA GLY A 10 -2.81 -5.55 -18.42
C GLY A 10 -2.41 -5.18 -16.98
N LEU A 11 -2.86 -5.93 -15.98
CA LEU A 11 -2.48 -5.70 -14.58
C LEU A 11 -1.00 -6.01 -14.33
N ASP A 12 -0.44 -7.02 -15.02
CA ASP A 12 0.98 -7.36 -14.90
C ASP A 12 1.89 -6.20 -15.36
N ASP A 13 1.52 -5.53 -16.45
CA ASP A 13 2.20 -4.32 -16.91
C ASP A 13 2.15 -3.21 -15.84
N ALA A 14 0.98 -2.99 -15.23
CA ALA A 14 0.79 -1.97 -14.19
C ALA A 14 1.63 -2.29 -12.94
N VAL A 15 1.66 -3.55 -12.50
CA VAL A 15 2.50 -4.02 -11.40
C VAL A 15 3.98 -3.88 -11.74
N GLY A 16 4.37 -4.22 -12.97
CA GLY A 16 5.74 -4.08 -13.47
C GLY A 16 6.24 -2.65 -13.40
N VAL A 17 5.49 -1.68 -13.94
CA VAL A 17 5.90 -0.28 -13.88
C VAL A 17 5.90 0.27 -12.46
N LEU A 18 4.95 -0.13 -11.61
CA LEU A 18 4.93 0.27 -10.20
C LEU A 18 6.15 -0.26 -9.44
N ARG A 19 6.60 -1.49 -9.73
CA ARG A 19 7.86 -2.04 -9.21
C ARG A 19 9.05 -1.21 -9.68
N GLU A 20 9.11 -0.86 -10.96
CA GLU A 20 10.21 -0.06 -11.53
C GLU A 20 10.32 1.34 -10.93
N TRP A 21 9.19 1.93 -10.53
CA TRP A 21 9.15 3.26 -9.93
C TRP A 21 9.46 3.28 -8.43
N GLN A 22 9.67 2.12 -7.81
CA GLN A 22 10.20 2.04 -6.44
C GLN A 22 11.72 2.19 -6.45
N TYR A 23 12.22 3.14 -5.69
CA TYR A 23 13.65 3.36 -5.46
C TYR A 23 13.86 3.91 -4.04
N GLU A 24 15.05 3.70 -3.49
CA GLU A 24 15.36 4.16 -2.14
C GLU A 24 15.29 5.70 -2.02
N GLY A 25 14.64 6.19 -0.98
CA GLY A 25 14.36 7.63 -0.82
C GLY A 25 13.21 8.18 -1.67
N ALA A 26 12.50 7.35 -2.44
CA ALA A 26 11.24 7.75 -3.06
C ALA A 26 10.23 8.21 -1.98
N PRO A 27 9.38 9.22 -2.28
CA PRO A 27 8.29 9.59 -1.39
C PRO A 27 7.27 8.44 -1.27
N ALA A 28 6.48 8.47 -0.18
CA ALA A 28 5.33 7.60 -0.04
C ALA A 28 4.40 7.76 -1.27
N GLN A 29 4.05 6.64 -1.87
CA GLN A 29 3.34 6.57 -3.14
C GLN A 29 2.72 5.19 -3.31
N LEU A 30 1.78 5.09 -4.26
CA LEU A 30 1.22 3.81 -4.72
C LEU A 30 2.32 2.78 -4.99
N HIS A 31 2.24 1.65 -4.30
CA HIS A 31 3.16 0.54 -4.32
C HIS A 31 2.50 -0.66 -5.05
N PRO A 32 3.25 -1.55 -5.74
CA PRO A 32 2.67 -2.76 -6.36
C PRO A 32 1.91 -3.66 -5.36
N GLY A 33 2.28 -3.59 -4.08
CA GLY A 33 1.59 -4.26 -2.98
C GLY A 33 0.17 -3.74 -2.73
N ASP A 34 -0.16 -2.50 -3.09
CA ASP A 34 -1.53 -1.99 -2.96
C ASP A 34 -2.47 -2.67 -3.96
N LEU A 35 -2.00 -2.88 -5.21
CA LEU A 35 -2.71 -3.68 -6.21
C LEU A 35 -2.79 -5.14 -5.75
N GLY A 36 -1.71 -5.67 -5.18
CA GLY A 36 -1.68 -7.01 -4.60
C GLY A 36 -2.73 -7.18 -3.50
N TRP A 37 -2.84 -6.23 -2.58
CA TRP A 37 -3.86 -6.23 -1.54
C TRP A 37 -5.26 -6.10 -2.14
N TYR A 38 -5.47 -5.20 -3.11
CA TYR A 38 -6.76 -5.03 -3.79
C TYR A 38 -7.25 -6.29 -4.50
N TRP A 39 -6.32 -7.14 -4.97
CA TRP A 39 -6.60 -8.43 -5.62
C TRP A 39 -7.47 -9.40 -4.81
N ARG A 40 -7.58 -9.19 -3.49
CA ARG A 40 -8.56 -9.89 -2.63
C ARG A 40 -10.01 -9.76 -3.12
N ALA A 41 -10.31 -8.77 -3.96
CA ALA A 41 -11.61 -8.56 -4.59
C ALA A 41 -11.81 -9.35 -5.91
N GLY A 42 -10.76 -10.01 -6.42
CA GLY A 42 -10.74 -10.69 -7.72
C GLY A 42 -10.01 -9.89 -8.80
N ALA A 43 -9.64 -10.57 -9.88
CA ALA A 43 -8.84 -10.00 -10.95
C ALA A 43 -9.61 -8.92 -11.74
N GLU A 44 -10.87 -9.18 -12.06
CA GLU A 44 -11.75 -8.27 -12.80
C GLU A 44 -12.00 -6.99 -12.01
N ALA A 45 -12.36 -7.11 -10.73
CA ALA A 45 -12.57 -5.95 -9.86
C ALA A 45 -11.28 -5.12 -9.69
N THR A 46 -10.13 -5.78 -9.65
CA THR A 46 -8.83 -5.09 -9.58
C THR A 46 -8.52 -4.35 -10.88
N ALA A 47 -8.76 -4.97 -12.03
CA ALA A 47 -8.61 -4.34 -13.34
C ALA A 47 -9.51 -3.10 -13.47
N GLU A 48 -10.78 -3.22 -13.08
CA GLU A 48 -11.75 -2.13 -13.08
C GLU A 48 -11.39 -0.98 -12.13
N ALA A 49 -10.70 -1.25 -11.03
CA ALA A 49 -10.26 -0.23 -10.07
C ALA A 49 -8.98 0.52 -10.51
N VAL A 50 -8.22 0.00 -11.47
CA VAL A 50 -6.98 0.61 -11.92
C VAL A 50 -7.24 1.63 -13.05
N ARG A 51 -6.48 2.72 -13.03
CA ARG A 51 -6.39 3.71 -14.12
C ARG A 51 -4.93 3.81 -14.56
N THR A 52 -4.71 3.86 -15.86
CA THR A 52 -3.39 4.08 -16.45
C THR A 52 -3.42 5.28 -17.37
N TRP A 53 -2.38 6.11 -17.31
CA TRP A 53 -2.16 7.18 -18.26
C TRP A 53 -0.96 6.83 -19.12
N ARG A 54 -1.14 6.84 -20.45
CA ARG A 54 -0.11 6.46 -21.41
C ARG A 54 0.24 7.62 -22.36
N ARG A 55 1.53 7.79 -22.62
CA ARG A 55 2.10 8.67 -23.64
C ARG A 55 2.96 7.81 -24.56
N ASP A 56 2.66 7.82 -25.86
CA ASP A 56 3.40 7.06 -26.89
C ASP A 56 3.62 5.58 -26.54
N GLY A 57 2.56 4.94 -26.02
CA GLY A 57 2.60 3.54 -25.61
C GLY A 57 3.26 3.27 -24.26
N ARG A 58 3.95 4.24 -23.64
CA ARG A 58 4.53 4.11 -22.29
C ARG A 58 3.53 4.54 -21.22
N THR A 59 3.39 3.76 -20.15
CA THR A 59 2.67 4.18 -18.94
C THR A 59 3.48 5.24 -18.20
N VAL A 60 2.84 6.38 -17.90
CA VAL A 60 3.45 7.53 -17.22
C VAL A 60 2.77 7.88 -15.89
N ALA A 61 1.58 7.34 -15.64
CA ALA A 61 0.95 7.36 -14.32
C ALA A 61 0.06 6.13 -14.13
N VAL A 62 -0.09 5.71 -12.88
CA VAL A 62 -0.96 4.62 -12.44
C VAL A 62 -1.75 5.08 -11.24
N GLY A 63 -3.06 4.83 -11.26
CA GLY A 63 -3.97 5.11 -10.15
C GLY A 63 -4.75 3.87 -9.75
N LEU A 64 -5.06 3.73 -8.47
CA LEU A 64 -5.92 2.71 -7.88
C LEU A 64 -7.10 3.40 -7.18
N LEU A 65 -8.31 3.05 -7.57
CA LEU A 65 -9.54 3.47 -6.89
C LEU A 65 -9.76 2.60 -5.65
N ASP A 66 -9.21 3.02 -4.52
CA ASP A 66 -9.23 2.30 -3.24
C ASP A 66 -10.47 2.66 -2.41
N GLY A 67 -11.64 2.34 -2.97
CA GLY A 67 -12.95 2.66 -2.40
C GLY A 67 -13.69 3.74 -3.20
N PRO A 68 -14.85 4.22 -2.70
CA PRO A 68 -15.76 5.05 -3.49
C PRO A 68 -15.25 6.47 -3.76
N GLY A 69 -14.28 6.96 -2.98
CA GLY A 69 -13.81 8.35 -3.05
C GLY A 69 -12.30 8.52 -2.94
N LEU A 70 -11.50 7.45 -2.89
CA LEU A 70 -10.04 7.53 -2.75
C LEU A 70 -9.36 7.07 -4.04
N LEU A 71 -8.53 7.93 -4.62
CA LEU A 71 -7.59 7.57 -5.67
C LEU A 71 -6.17 7.59 -5.11
N ARG A 72 -5.52 6.43 -5.04
CA ARG A 72 -4.07 6.35 -4.83
C ARG A 72 -3.37 6.45 -6.16
N LEU A 73 -2.50 7.43 -6.34
CA LEU A 73 -1.89 7.77 -7.63
C LEU A 73 -0.37 7.85 -7.50
N THR A 74 0.34 7.38 -8.52
CA THR A 74 1.75 7.74 -8.70
C THR A 74 2.07 7.98 -10.18
N THR A 75 3.24 8.56 -10.43
CA THR A 75 3.76 8.89 -11.77
C THR A 75 5.15 8.32 -11.96
N ALA A 76 5.53 8.12 -13.23
CA ALA A 76 6.90 7.80 -13.57
C ALA A 76 7.85 8.86 -12.98
N PRO A 77 8.96 8.48 -12.33
CA PRO A 77 9.84 9.43 -11.65
C PRO A 77 10.35 10.56 -12.56
N ASP A 78 10.63 10.25 -13.83
CA ASP A 78 11.06 11.20 -14.85
C ASP A 78 9.93 12.11 -15.38
N ALA A 79 8.67 11.72 -15.21
CA ALA A 79 7.50 12.52 -15.59
C ALA A 79 6.87 13.29 -14.43
N ARG A 80 7.45 13.21 -13.22
CA ARG A 80 6.86 13.71 -11.97
C ARG A 80 6.56 15.21 -11.94
N ARG A 81 7.37 15.98 -12.66
CA ARG A 81 7.21 17.44 -12.83
C ARG A 81 6.79 17.83 -14.26
N ASP A 82 6.36 16.86 -15.08
CA ASP A 82 5.86 17.13 -16.43
C ASP A 82 4.52 17.86 -16.37
N GLU A 83 4.48 19.05 -16.96
CA GLU A 83 3.34 19.95 -16.85
C GLU A 83 2.13 19.49 -17.66
N GLU A 84 2.34 18.90 -18.83
CA GLU A 84 1.26 18.33 -19.65
C GLU A 84 0.63 17.13 -18.92
N LEU A 85 1.45 16.28 -18.30
CA LEU A 85 1.00 15.17 -17.47
C LEU A 85 0.15 15.67 -16.31
N ALA A 86 0.69 16.58 -15.52
CA ALA A 86 0.02 17.10 -14.34
C ALA A 86 -1.32 17.76 -14.70
N ARG A 87 -1.37 18.62 -15.73
CA ARG A 87 -2.62 19.25 -16.19
C ARG A 87 -3.67 18.24 -16.62
N ARG A 88 -3.26 17.19 -17.33
CA ARG A 88 -4.21 16.15 -17.76
C ARG A 88 -4.71 15.34 -16.58
N LEU A 89 -3.84 14.96 -15.64
CA LEU A 89 -4.25 14.26 -14.42
C LEU A 89 -5.27 15.10 -13.64
N VAL A 90 -5.00 16.38 -13.42
CA VAL A 90 -5.95 17.32 -12.77
C VAL A 90 -7.28 17.34 -13.50
N ALA A 91 -7.28 17.46 -14.83
CA ALA A 91 -8.52 17.46 -15.60
C ALA A 91 -9.30 16.15 -15.42
N ASP A 92 -8.61 15.00 -15.48
CA ASP A 92 -9.19 13.67 -15.37
C ASP A 92 -9.75 13.34 -13.98
N VAL A 93 -9.11 13.81 -12.91
CA VAL A 93 -9.56 13.56 -11.52
C VAL A 93 -10.58 14.59 -11.01
N THR A 94 -10.60 15.80 -11.58
CA THR A 94 -11.47 16.89 -11.12
C THR A 94 -12.84 16.88 -11.79
N ASP A 95 -12.93 16.53 -13.09
CA ASP A 95 -14.20 16.48 -13.82
C ASP A 95 -14.87 15.10 -13.66
N PRO A 96 -16.00 14.97 -12.93
CA PRO A 96 -16.64 13.67 -12.69
C PRO A 96 -17.09 12.96 -13.96
N ARG A 97 -17.32 13.71 -15.05
CA ARG A 97 -17.71 13.15 -16.36
C ARG A 97 -16.61 12.32 -17.00
N ARG A 98 -15.37 12.42 -16.50
CA ARG A 98 -14.23 11.63 -16.96
C ARG A 98 -14.09 10.28 -16.26
N GLY A 99 -14.90 10.03 -15.24
CA GLY A 99 -15.09 8.68 -14.66
C GLY A 99 -13.90 8.15 -13.84
N VAL A 100 -12.98 9.03 -13.40
CA VAL A 100 -11.93 8.63 -12.46
C VAL A 100 -12.45 8.72 -11.02
N LEU A 101 -12.82 9.91 -10.57
CA LEU A 101 -13.46 10.11 -9.26
C LEU A 101 -14.92 10.55 -9.45
N PRO A 102 -15.82 10.23 -8.51
CA PRO A 102 -17.21 10.69 -8.55
C PRO A 102 -17.28 12.21 -8.39
N GLY A 103 -18.49 12.80 -8.44
CA GLY A 103 -18.72 14.15 -7.91
C GLY A 103 -18.79 14.13 -6.39
N GLY A 104 -18.56 15.28 -5.74
CA GLY A 104 -18.62 15.40 -4.28
C GLY A 104 -17.29 15.08 -3.58
N PRO A 105 -17.34 14.71 -2.29
CA PRO A 105 -16.16 14.44 -1.49
C PRO A 105 -15.25 13.37 -2.10
N ALA A 106 -13.96 13.67 -2.24
CA ALA A 106 -12.97 12.72 -2.73
C ALA A 106 -11.56 13.07 -2.22
N ASP A 107 -10.73 12.04 -2.12
CA ASP A 107 -9.35 12.08 -1.64
C ASP A 107 -8.39 11.54 -2.71
N ILE A 108 -7.23 12.16 -2.82
CA ILE A 108 -6.14 11.72 -3.68
C ILE A 108 -4.87 11.59 -2.85
N GLU A 109 -4.36 10.37 -2.75
CA GLU A 109 -2.99 10.12 -2.31
C GLU A 109 -2.08 10.24 -3.54
N ALA A 110 -1.10 11.14 -3.50
CA ALA A 110 -0.11 11.30 -4.56
C ALA A 110 1.27 11.65 -3.97
N PRO A 111 2.37 11.30 -4.67
CA PRO A 111 3.70 11.69 -4.24
C PRO A 111 3.79 13.20 -3.99
N ARG A 112 4.30 13.59 -2.82
CA ARG A 112 4.30 15.01 -2.41
C ARG A 112 5.06 15.93 -3.37
N ASP A 113 6.08 15.41 -4.05
CA ASP A 113 6.91 16.11 -5.03
C ASP A 113 6.30 16.16 -6.44
N ALA A 114 5.20 15.45 -6.71
CA ALA A 114 4.52 15.47 -7.99
C ALA A 114 3.81 16.81 -8.23
N LEU A 115 3.96 17.36 -9.45
CA LEU A 115 3.37 18.66 -9.83
C LEU A 115 1.84 18.67 -9.76
N ILE A 116 1.20 17.50 -9.84
CA ILE A 116 -0.25 17.36 -9.64
C ILE A 116 -0.69 17.91 -8.28
N HIS A 117 0.13 17.79 -7.23
CA HIS A 117 -0.21 18.28 -5.91
C HIS A 117 -0.34 19.81 -5.88
N ASP A 118 0.57 20.50 -6.55
CA ASP A 118 0.56 21.96 -6.65
C ASP A 118 -0.68 22.42 -7.44
N LEU A 119 -0.94 21.78 -8.60
CA LEU A 119 -2.07 22.14 -9.46
C LEU A 119 -3.45 21.80 -8.88
N LEU A 120 -3.58 20.70 -8.12
CA LEU A 120 -4.83 20.38 -7.43
C LEU A 120 -5.11 21.40 -6.31
N THR A 121 -4.07 21.86 -5.62
CA THR A 121 -4.20 22.91 -4.61
C THR A 121 -4.67 24.22 -5.25
N ASP A 122 -4.10 24.60 -6.40
CA ASP A 122 -4.55 25.76 -7.18
C ASP A 122 -6.01 25.58 -7.70
N ALA A 123 -6.43 24.34 -7.93
CA ALA A 123 -7.80 23.98 -8.30
C ALA A 123 -8.77 23.89 -7.10
N GLY A 124 -8.33 24.26 -5.89
CA GLY A 124 -9.17 24.33 -4.69
C GLY A 124 -9.25 23.05 -3.87
N TRP A 125 -8.43 22.03 -4.18
CA TRP A 125 -8.24 20.90 -3.27
C TRP A 125 -7.45 21.35 -2.04
N THR A 126 -7.74 20.75 -0.89
CA THR A 126 -7.14 21.13 0.41
C THR A 126 -6.42 19.93 1.03
N GLY A 127 -5.63 20.15 2.07
CA GLY A 127 -5.00 19.03 2.79
C GLY A 127 -6.02 18.23 3.59
N GLY A 128 -6.16 16.95 3.28
CA GLY A 128 -7.00 15.99 3.97
C GLY A 128 -6.35 15.40 5.23
N GLU A 129 -6.64 14.13 5.50
CA GLU A 129 -6.10 13.41 6.64
C GLU A 129 -4.56 13.36 6.59
N PRO A 130 -3.88 13.66 7.70
CA PRO A 130 -2.44 13.50 7.78
C PRO A 130 -2.02 12.04 7.95
N TRP A 131 -0.96 11.66 7.24
CA TRP A 131 -0.34 10.35 7.29
C TRP A 131 1.13 10.43 7.67
N THR A 132 1.58 9.48 8.48
CA THR A 132 2.98 9.33 8.87
C THR A 132 3.61 8.17 8.09
N PRO A 133 4.47 8.45 7.09
CA PRO A 133 5.29 7.42 6.48
C PRO A 133 6.40 7.02 7.44
N LEU A 134 6.68 5.72 7.51
CA LEU A 134 7.73 5.14 8.32
C LEU A 134 8.62 4.26 7.45
N HIS A 135 9.92 4.31 7.75
CA HIS A 135 10.94 3.66 6.96
C HIS A 135 11.97 2.98 7.86
N ARG A 136 12.35 1.74 7.50
CA ARG A 136 13.44 1.00 8.13
C ARG A 136 14.42 0.53 7.07
N ASP A 137 15.69 0.92 7.23
CA ASP A 137 16.78 0.39 6.42
C ASP A 137 17.00 -1.11 6.71
N LEU A 138 17.23 -1.92 5.66
CA LEU A 138 17.43 -3.37 5.77
C LEU A 138 18.84 -3.83 5.40
N THR A 139 19.80 -2.92 5.24
CA THR A 139 21.20 -3.26 4.97
C THR A 139 21.81 -4.02 6.16
N ALA A 140 21.45 -3.62 7.37
CA ALA A 140 21.81 -4.32 8.60
C ALA A 140 20.84 -5.47 8.92
N PRO A 141 21.30 -6.54 9.61
CA PRO A 141 20.40 -7.58 10.11
C PRO A 141 19.27 -7.03 10.97
N VAL A 142 18.08 -7.60 10.82
CA VAL A 142 16.93 -7.30 11.68
C VAL A 142 17.06 -8.16 12.95
N ARG A 143 16.80 -7.57 14.11
CA ARG A 143 16.79 -8.32 15.38
C ARG A 143 15.66 -9.36 15.38
N GLU A 144 15.85 -10.42 16.14
CA GLU A 144 14.85 -11.48 16.30
C GLU A 144 13.51 -10.93 16.85
N PRO A 145 12.35 -11.36 16.30
CA PRO A 145 11.03 -10.90 16.72
C PRO A 145 10.64 -11.17 18.18
N GLY A 146 11.21 -12.20 18.82
CA GLY A 146 10.85 -12.60 20.18
C GLY A 146 9.47 -13.26 20.33
N ALA A 147 8.81 -13.63 19.22
CA ALA A 147 7.56 -14.39 19.19
C ALA A 147 7.65 -15.52 18.15
N ARG A 148 6.80 -16.56 18.27
CA ARG A 148 6.69 -17.59 17.21
C ARG A 148 6.01 -16.98 15.99
N ILE A 149 6.72 -16.90 14.88
CA ILE A 149 6.21 -16.39 13.60
C ILE A 149 6.11 -17.53 12.60
N GLU A 150 5.02 -17.57 11.84
CA GLU A 150 4.87 -18.52 10.75
C GLU A 150 4.38 -17.84 9.48
N ALA A 151 4.93 -18.26 8.34
CA ALA A 151 4.39 -17.91 7.03
C ALA A 151 3.09 -18.68 6.77
N VAL A 152 2.10 -17.98 6.23
CA VAL A 152 0.76 -18.51 5.95
C VAL A 152 0.74 -19.03 4.52
N GLY A 153 0.56 -20.34 4.38
CA GLY A 153 0.16 -20.98 3.13
C GLY A 153 -1.37 -21.21 3.06
N PRO A 154 -1.87 -21.78 1.94
CA PRO A 154 -3.31 -22.01 1.72
C PRO A 154 -4.04 -22.69 2.88
N GLY A 155 -3.44 -23.71 3.51
CA GLY A 155 -4.07 -24.42 4.63
C GLY A 155 -4.21 -23.63 5.95
N LYS A 156 -3.61 -22.43 6.04
CA LYS A 156 -3.69 -21.54 7.22
C LYS A 156 -4.34 -20.19 6.89
N ALA A 157 -4.96 -20.06 5.71
CA ALA A 157 -5.61 -18.83 5.27
C ALA A 157 -6.72 -18.37 6.23
N HIS A 158 -7.52 -19.29 6.77
CA HIS A 158 -8.50 -19.00 7.82
C HIS A 158 -7.90 -18.36 9.08
N VAL A 159 -6.69 -18.75 9.50
CA VAL A 159 -6.01 -18.19 10.68
C VAL A 159 -5.66 -16.73 10.43
N TYR A 160 -5.03 -16.43 9.29
CA TYR A 160 -4.71 -15.07 8.90
C TYR A 160 -5.97 -14.20 8.82
N ALA A 161 -7.02 -14.72 8.17
CA ALA A 161 -8.28 -14.00 8.01
C ALA A 161 -8.97 -13.73 9.36
N ALA A 162 -8.90 -14.66 10.32
CA ALA A 162 -9.44 -14.46 11.67
C ALA A 162 -8.71 -13.33 12.41
N VAL A 163 -7.37 -13.31 12.39
CA VAL A 163 -6.59 -12.24 13.02
C VAL A 163 -6.86 -10.89 12.35
N GLN A 164 -6.90 -10.86 11.02
CA GLN A 164 -7.17 -9.63 10.27
C GLN A 164 -8.54 -9.06 10.66
N ARG A 165 -9.60 -9.87 10.72
CA ARG A 165 -10.93 -9.42 11.17
C ARG A 165 -10.93 -8.95 12.62
N ALA A 166 -10.17 -9.62 13.48
CA ALA A 166 -10.07 -9.23 14.88
C ALA A 166 -9.22 -7.98 15.11
N ALA A 167 -8.33 -7.62 14.18
CA ALA A 167 -7.48 -6.45 14.27
C ALA A 167 -8.16 -5.17 13.74
N PHE A 168 -8.99 -5.29 12.71
CA PHE A 168 -9.64 -4.18 12.00
C PHE A 168 -11.17 -4.27 12.05
N ASP A 169 -11.81 -3.36 12.79
CA ASP A 169 -13.25 -3.44 13.12
C ASP A 169 -14.19 -3.50 11.89
N ALA A 170 -13.86 -2.78 10.82
CA ALA A 170 -14.66 -2.75 9.59
C ALA A 170 -14.27 -3.85 8.58
N SER A 171 -13.41 -4.78 8.95
CA SER A 171 -12.89 -5.74 7.98
C SER A 171 -13.92 -6.77 7.54
N THR A 172 -13.99 -6.95 6.23
CA THR A 172 -14.75 -7.99 5.54
C THR A 172 -13.84 -9.09 4.98
N PHE A 173 -12.60 -9.19 5.45
CA PHE A 173 -11.62 -10.16 4.93
C PHE A 173 -11.98 -11.60 5.31
N THR A 174 -11.84 -12.53 4.37
CA THR A 174 -12.18 -13.96 4.54
C THR A 174 -11.06 -14.85 4.01
N GLU A 175 -11.19 -16.16 4.24
CA GLU A 175 -10.28 -17.15 3.66
C GLU A 175 -10.34 -17.15 2.13
N GLU A 176 -11.54 -17.04 1.55
CA GLU A 176 -11.73 -16.94 0.10
C GLU A 176 -11.03 -15.71 -0.48
N ARG A 177 -11.10 -14.57 0.23
CA ARG A 177 -10.40 -13.34 -0.15
C ARG A 177 -8.88 -13.48 -0.02
N TRP A 178 -8.41 -14.25 0.95
CA TRP A 178 -6.99 -14.60 1.02
C TRP A 178 -6.57 -15.42 -0.20
N HIS A 179 -7.36 -16.42 -0.61
CA HIS A 179 -7.06 -17.23 -1.81
C HIS A 179 -7.09 -16.39 -3.08
N ALA A 180 -8.08 -15.50 -3.24
CA ALA A 180 -8.14 -14.58 -4.38
C ALA A 180 -6.90 -13.66 -4.44
N MET A 181 -6.52 -13.09 -3.30
CA MET A 181 -5.31 -12.29 -3.17
C MET A 181 -4.04 -13.10 -3.50
N ALA A 182 -3.96 -14.33 -3.00
CA ALA A 182 -2.81 -15.22 -3.20
C ALA A 182 -2.67 -15.75 -4.62
N ALA A 183 -3.76 -15.76 -5.39
CA ALA A 183 -3.76 -16.10 -6.81
C ALA A 183 -3.30 -14.92 -7.70
N GLY A 184 -3.23 -13.71 -7.15
CA GLY A 184 -2.79 -12.51 -7.87
C GLY A 184 -1.27 -12.51 -8.16
N PRO A 185 -0.84 -12.03 -9.33
CA PRO A 185 0.58 -11.92 -9.70
C PRO A 185 1.48 -11.20 -8.67
N PRO A 186 1.04 -10.12 -7.97
CA PRO A 186 1.85 -9.50 -6.92
C PRO A 186 2.21 -10.43 -5.76
N PHE A 187 1.44 -11.51 -5.54
CA PHE A 187 1.63 -12.40 -4.39
C PHE A 187 2.89 -13.28 -4.50
N GLY A 188 3.43 -13.49 -5.71
CA GLY A 188 4.68 -14.25 -5.89
C GLY A 188 5.85 -13.69 -5.05
N ASP A 189 5.87 -12.37 -4.88
CA ASP A 189 6.86 -11.63 -4.11
C ASP A 189 6.30 -11.13 -2.75
N ALA A 190 5.21 -11.73 -2.28
CA ALA A 190 4.56 -11.38 -1.02
C ALA A 190 4.67 -12.51 0.01
N ARG A 191 4.57 -12.17 1.29
CA ARG A 191 4.40 -13.16 2.38
C ARG A 191 3.33 -12.68 3.33
N CYS A 192 2.37 -13.55 3.65
CA CYS A 192 1.49 -13.36 4.81
C CYS A 192 2.13 -14.05 6.02
N LEU A 193 2.27 -13.34 7.13
CA LEU A 193 2.85 -13.87 8.36
C LEU A 193 1.84 -13.76 9.50
N VAL A 194 1.90 -14.71 10.44
CA VAL A 194 1.13 -14.70 11.69
C VAL A 194 2.09 -14.89 12.87
N ALA A 195 1.93 -14.06 13.90
CA ALA A 195 2.56 -14.24 15.20
C ALA A 195 1.62 -15.01 16.14
N TYR A 196 2.18 -15.94 16.91
CA TYR A 196 1.48 -16.71 17.92
C TYR A 196 1.97 -16.36 19.33
N ASP A 197 1.07 -16.44 20.30
CA ASP A 197 1.45 -16.36 21.71
C ASP A 197 1.88 -17.73 22.28
N ASP A 198 2.27 -17.76 23.55
CA ASP A 198 2.78 -18.96 24.23
C ASP A 198 1.75 -20.10 24.33
N ARG A 199 0.46 -19.80 24.15
CA ARG A 199 -0.63 -20.80 24.12
C ARG A 199 -0.88 -21.33 22.72
N GLY A 200 -0.22 -20.76 21.72
CA GLY A 200 -0.44 -21.07 20.31
C GLY A 200 -1.60 -20.32 19.68
N ASP A 201 -2.14 -19.28 20.34
CA ASP A 201 -3.20 -18.45 19.80
C ASP A 201 -2.63 -17.41 18.83
N ALA A 202 -3.30 -17.21 17.69
CA ALA A 202 -2.86 -16.28 16.66
C ALA A 202 -3.11 -14.82 17.11
N ALA A 203 -2.03 -14.08 17.33
CA ALA A 203 -2.04 -12.79 18.02
C ALA A 203 -1.92 -11.58 17.09
N ALA A 204 -1.16 -11.70 16.00
CA ALA A 204 -0.97 -10.62 15.03
C ALA A 204 -0.72 -11.18 13.62
N ALA A 205 -1.05 -10.38 12.61
CA ALA A 205 -0.89 -10.74 11.21
C ALA A 205 -0.35 -9.54 10.41
N VAL A 206 0.48 -9.84 9.40
CA VAL A 206 0.99 -8.84 8.46
C VAL A 206 1.10 -9.46 7.07
N THR A 207 0.84 -8.65 6.04
CA THR A 207 1.30 -8.98 4.68
C THR A 207 2.48 -8.11 4.32
N VAL A 208 3.52 -8.71 3.76
CA VAL A 208 4.63 -7.97 3.16
C VAL A 208 4.62 -8.14 1.66
N TRP A 209 4.98 -7.08 0.94
CA TRP A 209 5.01 -7.01 -0.51
C TRP A 209 6.36 -6.46 -0.96
N SER A 210 7.13 -7.23 -1.73
CA SER A 210 8.37 -6.75 -2.32
C SER A 210 8.14 -6.10 -3.69
N ALA A 211 8.85 -5.00 -3.97
CA ALA A 211 8.94 -4.41 -5.30
C ALA A 211 10.08 -5.00 -6.15
N GLY A 212 10.80 -5.99 -5.61
CA GLY A 212 11.97 -6.62 -6.19
C GLY A 212 13.28 -6.28 -5.46
N PRO A 213 14.38 -6.98 -5.76
CA PRO A 213 15.66 -6.80 -5.09
C PRO A 213 16.17 -5.36 -5.17
N GLY A 214 16.73 -4.85 -4.07
CA GLY A 214 17.31 -3.52 -3.95
C GLY A 214 16.29 -2.37 -3.93
N ARG A 215 14.99 -2.68 -3.86
CA ARG A 215 13.91 -1.68 -3.79
C ARG A 215 13.19 -1.71 -2.45
N PRO A 216 12.56 -0.61 -2.01
CA PRO A 216 11.71 -0.61 -0.81
C PRO A 216 10.58 -1.63 -0.93
N GLY A 217 10.28 -2.34 0.16
CA GLY A 217 9.13 -3.23 0.27
C GLY A 217 8.11 -2.72 1.29
N LEU A 218 6.83 -3.02 1.07
CA LEU A 218 5.70 -2.56 1.89
C LEU A 218 5.29 -3.65 2.89
N LEU A 219 4.94 -3.27 4.14
CA LEU A 219 4.39 -4.21 5.14
C LEU A 219 2.96 -3.87 5.57
N GLU A 220 2.01 -4.00 4.65
CA GLU A 220 0.61 -3.70 4.92
C GLU A 220 -0.34 -4.74 4.32
N PRO A 221 -1.50 -4.97 4.96
CA PRO A 221 -1.88 -4.45 6.29
C PRO A 221 -1.13 -5.18 7.42
N MET A 222 -0.86 -4.48 8.53
CA MET A 222 -0.35 -5.04 9.79
C MET A 222 -1.36 -4.81 10.90
N GLY A 223 -1.77 -5.89 11.59
CA GLY A 223 -2.79 -5.81 12.62
C GLY A 223 -2.54 -6.77 13.79
N VAL A 224 -2.88 -6.31 14.99
CA VAL A 224 -2.85 -7.13 16.21
C VAL A 224 -4.28 -7.42 16.66
N HIS A 225 -4.57 -8.69 16.91
CA HIS A 225 -5.83 -9.14 17.47
C HIS A 225 -6.15 -8.34 18.73
N ARG A 226 -7.39 -7.83 18.87
CA ARG A 226 -7.80 -6.93 19.96
C ARG A 226 -7.40 -7.40 21.37
N GLU A 227 -7.64 -8.68 21.69
CA GLU A 227 -7.28 -9.32 22.97
C GLU A 227 -5.77 -9.54 23.18
N HIS A 228 -4.95 -9.35 22.14
CA HIS A 228 -3.49 -9.50 22.20
C HIS A 228 -2.76 -8.16 22.09
N ARG A 229 -3.47 -7.03 22.03
CA ARG A 229 -2.87 -5.69 21.98
C ARG A 229 -2.06 -5.39 23.25
N ARG A 230 -1.09 -4.50 23.13
CA ARG A 230 -0.22 -4.04 24.23
C ARG A 230 0.65 -5.13 24.88
N ARG A 231 0.82 -6.28 24.21
CA ARG A 231 1.67 -7.42 24.64
C ARG A 231 2.93 -7.60 23.78
N GLY A 232 3.30 -6.60 22.97
CA GLY A 232 4.50 -6.64 22.12
C GLY A 232 4.34 -7.31 20.74
N PHE A 233 3.21 -7.96 20.45
CA PHE A 233 3.03 -8.67 19.17
C PHE A 233 3.09 -7.78 17.93
N GLY A 234 2.70 -6.50 18.02
CA GLY A 234 2.82 -5.55 16.91
C GLY A 234 4.28 -5.25 16.54
N GLU A 235 5.15 -5.15 17.55
CA GLU A 235 6.59 -4.97 17.36
C GLU A 235 7.22 -6.24 16.78
N ALA A 236 6.90 -7.40 17.37
CA ALA A 236 7.39 -8.69 16.93
C ALA A 236 7.03 -8.97 15.46
N ILE A 237 5.76 -8.81 15.08
CA ILE A 237 5.32 -9.08 13.71
C ILE A 237 5.90 -8.07 12.71
N SER A 238 6.15 -6.81 13.12
CA SER A 238 6.79 -5.80 12.27
C SER A 238 8.28 -6.08 12.05
N LEU A 239 8.99 -6.63 13.06
CA LEU A 239 10.35 -7.11 12.89
C LEU A 239 10.40 -8.32 11.95
N ALA A 240 9.45 -9.23 12.08
CA ALA A 240 9.36 -10.40 11.21
C ALA A 240 9.04 -10.00 9.76
N ALA A 241 8.17 -9.01 9.57
CA ALA A 241 7.92 -8.40 8.26
C ALA A 241 9.19 -7.81 7.64
N ALA A 242 9.94 -7.02 8.41
CA ALA A 242 11.22 -6.44 7.97
C ALA A 242 12.25 -7.54 7.63
N ALA A 243 12.32 -8.62 8.41
CA ALA A 243 13.20 -9.76 8.14
C ALA A 243 12.79 -10.48 6.83
N ALA A 244 11.50 -10.74 6.64
CA ALA A 244 10.98 -11.36 5.41
C ALA A 244 11.23 -10.50 4.17
N LEU A 245 11.04 -9.18 4.26
CA LEU A 245 11.38 -8.26 3.16
C LEU A 245 12.88 -8.28 2.84
N ARG A 246 13.73 -8.35 3.87
CA ARG A 246 15.19 -8.46 3.69
C ARG A 246 15.58 -9.78 3.01
N GLU A 247 14.95 -10.90 3.37
CA GLU A 247 15.15 -12.20 2.71
C GLU A 247 14.70 -12.17 1.24
N LEU A 248 13.65 -11.41 0.92
CA LEU A 248 13.22 -11.13 -0.45
C LEU A 248 14.13 -10.12 -1.19
N GLY A 249 15.18 -9.62 -0.54
CA GLY A 249 16.17 -8.72 -1.12
C GLY A 249 15.79 -7.24 -1.13
N ALA A 250 14.75 -6.82 -0.41
CA ALA A 250 14.36 -5.41 -0.34
C ALA A 250 15.46 -4.52 0.29
N SER A 251 15.60 -3.28 -0.17
CA SER A 251 16.55 -2.30 0.39
C SER A 251 16.11 -1.77 1.76
N SER A 252 14.80 -1.56 1.89
CA SER A 252 14.15 -1.00 3.07
C SER A 252 12.75 -1.57 3.24
N ALA A 253 12.20 -1.45 4.44
CA ALA A 253 10.80 -1.69 4.73
C ALA A 253 10.09 -0.35 4.93
N VAL A 254 8.93 -0.19 4.29
CA VAL A 254 8.09 1.00 4.39
C VAL A 254 6.67 0.67 4.82
N VAL A 255 6.03 1.61 5.48
CA VAL A 255 4.64 1.55 5.93
C VAL A 255 4.13 2.98 6.11
N CYS A 256 2.85 3.22 5.86
CA CYS A 256 2.17 4.48 6.07
C CYS A 256 0.92 4.24 6.91
N THR A 257 0.68 5.11 7.89
CA THR A 257 -0.51 5.01 8.75
C THR A 257 -1.02 6.42 9.03
N PRO A 258 -2.33 6.60 9.31
CA PRO A 258 -2.84 7.91 9.72
C PRO A 258 -2.05 8.42 10.91
N SER A 259 -1.65 9.69 10.90
CA SER A 259 -0.88 10.32 11.98
C SER A 259 -1.64 10.30 13.31
N SER A 260 -2.98 10.25 13.24
CA SER A 260 -3.89 10.09 14.39
C SER A 260 -3.73 8.72 15.08
N ASN A 261 -3.24 7.69 14.38
CA ASN A 261 -3.00 6.37 14.93
C ASN A 261 -1.65 6.29 15.66
N ILE A 262 -1.53 7.06 16.75
CA ILE A 262 -0.32 7.18 17.58
C ILE A 262 0.17 5.80 18.05
N ALA A 263 -0.74 4.85 18.30
CA ALA A 263 -0.39 3.49 18.71
C ALA A 263 0.33 2.71 17.61
N ALA A 264 -0.11 2.81 16.34
CA ALA A 264 0.57 2.19 15.22
C ALA A 264 1.96 2.82 14.99
N VAL A 265 2.04 4.15 15.00
CA VAL A 265 3.33 4.87 14.85
C VAL A 265 4.34 4.42 15.91
N ALA A 266 3.93 4.39 17.18
CA ALA A 266 4.80 3.94 18.27
C ALA A 266 5.21 2.46 18.14
N THR A 267 4.34 1.61 17.59
CA THR A 267 4.63 0.18 17.34
C THR A 267 5.71 0.01 16.27
N TYR A 268 5.62 0.76 15.18
CA TYR A 268 6.65 0.71 14.13
C TYR A 268 7.98 1.30 14.62
N GLU A 269 7.96 2.38 15.41
CA GLU A 269 9.17 2.92 16.03
C GLU A 269 9.85 1.96 16.99
N SER A 270 9.07 1.23 17.81
CA SER A 270 9.65 0.21 18.68
C SER A 270 10.27 -0.92 17.85
N ALA A 271 9.69 -1.24 16.68
CA ALA A 271 10.29 -2.12 15.67
C ALA A 271 11.44 -1.47 14.87
N GLY A 272 11.93 -0.30 15.26
CA GLY A 272 13.08 0.41 14.70
C GLY A 272 12.85 1.09 13.35
N PHE A 273 11.60 1.33 12.98
CA PHE A 273 11.27 2.23 11.88
C PHE A 273 11.48 3.68 12.32
N LYS A 274 11.88 4.52 11.37
CA LYS A 274 12.04 5.96 11.57
C LYS A 274 10.89 6.68 10.86
N ARG A 275 10.24 7.60 11.58
CA ARG A 275 9.25 8.51 10.98
C ARG A 275 9.91 9.35 9.88
N ARG A 276 9.19 9.55 8.79
CA ARG A 276 9.46 10.56 7.77
C ARG A 276 8.53 11.77 8.00
N PRO A 277 8.77 12.91 7.32
CA PRO A 277 7.83 14.02 7.37
C PRO A 277 6.41 13.57 7.03
N GLU A 278 5.43 14.12 7.75
CA GLU A 278 4.01 13.90 7.50
C GLU A 278 3.65 14.28 6.06
N VAL A 279 2.84 13.45 5.43
CA VAL A 279 2.22 13.72 4.13
C VAL A 279 0.72 13.86 4.33
N ARG A 280 0.05 14.51 3.37
CA ARG A 280 -1.40 14.67 3.39
C ARG A 280 -1.96 14.22 2.06
N ASP A 281 -3.07 13.51 2.15
CA ASP A 281 -3.92 13.34 0.98
C ASP A 281 -4.48 14.71 0.57
N LEU A 282 -4.82 14.85 -0.70
CA LEU A 282 -5.53 16.01 -1.21
C LEU A 282 -7.01 15.71 -1.16
N HIS A 283 -7.78 16.61 -0.55
CA HIS A 283 -9.21 16.47 -0.34
C HIS A 283 -10.00 17.52 -1.12
N ARG A 284 -11.02 17.08 -1.86
CA ARG A 284 -12.08 17.92 -2.44
C ARG A 284 -13.34 17.72 -1.63
N ASN A 285 -13.96 18.81 -1.15
CA ASN A 285 -15.22 18.75 -0.39
C ASN A 285 -16.48 18.63 -1.30
N ALA A 286 -16.42 19.11 -2.55
CA ALA A 286 -17.56 19.19 -3.48
C ALA A 286 -17.10 19.01 -4.93
#